data_AF-A0AAW9BX25-F1
#
_entry.id   AF-A0AAW9BX25-F1
#
_cell.length_a   1.000
_cell.length_b   1.000
_cell.length_c   1.000
_cell.angle_alpha   90.00
_cell.angle_beta   90.00
_cell.angle_gamma   90.00
#
_symmetry.space_group_name_H-M   'P 1'
#
loop_
_entity.id
_entity.type
_entity.pdbx_description
1 polymer ?
#
loop_
_entity_poly.entity_id
_entity_poly.type
_entity_poly.pdbx_seq_one_letter_code
_entity_poly.pdbx_strand_id
1 'polypeptide(L)'
;QVDAEHKLNQDVKVFGSFELENGEFFDKDNSSDHARVRTDDLYFGAYFGDNWGVAFGEVGDFGDSLDAITIDNTNEGLGYVDDFVKSKESAGHAVSVKGSFDKLTVIADAYLDQDEKIDTAFGLSAQYAINDMFTVGASYQDQENRNLAGDDYQVMGAAVRFNMDNFSAAVNYVAEELNKADQDTWS
;
A
#
# COMPACT_ATOMS: atom_id res chain seq x y z
N GLN A 1 -6.90 12.25 9.25
CA GLN A 1 -7.63 10.97 9.37
C GLN A 1 -8.81 10.94 10.36
N VAL A 2 -9.89 10.24 9.99
CA VAL A 2 -11.02 9.83 10.85
C VAL A 2 -11.31 8.35 10.65
N ASP A 3 -11.15 7.56 11.71
CA ASP A 3 -11.45 6.12 11.71
C ASP A 3 -12.71 5.78 12.51
N ALA A 4 -13.52 4.87 11.98
CA ALA A 4 -14.70 4.33 12.66
C ALA A 4 -14.73 2.81 12.59
N GLU A 5 -14.99 2.16 13.72
CA GLU A 5 -15.08 0.70 13.83
C GLU A 5 -16.35 0.31 14.60
N HIS A 6 -17.03 -0.75 14.13
CA HIS A 6 -18.22 -1.28 14.75
C HIS A 6 -18.23 -2.81 14.76
N LYS A 7 -18.30 -3.38 15.98
CA LYS A 7 -18.43 -4.83 16.17
C LYS A 7 -19.89 -5.26 15.91
N LEU A 8 -20.14 -5.93 14.79
CA LEU A 8 -21.47 -6.46 14.46
C LEU A 8 -21.81 -7.69 15.32
N ASN A 9 -20.86 -8.61 15.47
CA ASN A 9 -20.99 -9.79 16.32
C ASN A 9 -19.61 -10.29 16.79
N GLN A 10 -19.51 -11.50 17.34
CA GLN A 10 -18.23 -12.03 17.83
C GLN A 10 -17.18 -12.22 16.72
N ASP A 11 -17.61 -12.51 15.51
CA ASP A 11 -16.77 -12.90 14.37
C ASP A 11 -16.72 -11.84 13.28
N VAL A 12 -17.50 -10.76 13.35
CA VAL A 12 -17.56 -9.74 12.30
C VAL A 12 -17.50 -8.34 12.88
N LYS A 13 -16.60 -7.55 12.30
CA LYS A 13 -16.34 -6.17 12.67
C LYS A 13 -16.23 -5.35 11.41
N VAL A 14 -17.05 -4.31 11.27
CA VAL A 14 -17.01 -3.41 10.11
C VAL A 14 -16.25 -2.15 10.47
N PHE A 15 -15.61 -1.54 9.49
CA PHE A 15 -14.86 -0.32 9.67
C PHE A 15 -14.97 0.59 8.44
N GLY A 16 -14.61 1.85 8.63
CA GLY A 16 -14.34 2.78 7.54
C GLY A 16 -13.41 3.89 8.01
N SER A 17 -12.65 4.44 7.08
CA SER A 17 -11.76 5.57 7.29
C SER A 17 -11.92 6.60 6.17
N PHE A 18 -11.54 7.83 6.48
CA PHE A 18 -11.29 8.88 5.50
C PHE A 18 -10.32 9.92 6.08
N GLU A 19 -9.42 10.39 5.23
CA GLU A 19 -8.55 11.53 5.45
C GLU A 19 -9.26 12.82 5.02
N LEU A 20 -8.96 13.93 5.70
CA LEU A 20 -9.33 15.26 5.22
C LEU A 20 -8.06 16.08 5.12
N GLU A 21 -7.60 16.27 3.89
CA GLU A 21 -6.35 16.97 3.63
C GLU A 21 -6.59 18.41 3.20
N ASN A 22 -5.70 19.28 3.66
CA ASN A 22 -5.60 20.63 3.13
C ASN A 22 -4.70 20.61 1.89
N GLY A 23 -5.27 20.87 0.71
CA GLY A 23 -4.56 20.81 -0.56
C GLY A 23 -3.49 21.89 -0.79
N GLU A 24 -3.02 22.56 0.25
CA GLU A 24 -1.94 23.56 0.20
C GLU A 24 -0.75 23.12 1.07
N PHE A 25 0.43 23.07 0.47
CA PHE A 25 1.68 23.01 1.21
C PHE A 25 1.89 24.33 1.97
N PHE A 26 2.50 24.28 3.15
CA PHE A 26 2.76 25.44 4.03
C PHE A 26 3.57 26.60 3.38
N ASP A 27 3.97 26.49 2.10
CA ASP A 27 4.94 27.37 1.44
C ASP A 27 4.45 28.03 0.13
N LYS A 28 3.13 28.06 -0.12
CA LYS A 28 2.59 28.83 -1.27
C LYS A 28 1.72 29.99 -0.83
N ASP A 29 2.33 31.17 -0.89
CA ASP A 29 1.70 32.48 -0.89
C ASP A 29 0.95 32.69 -2.23
N ASN A 30 -0.09 31.89 -2.47
CA ASN A 30 -0.94 32.01 -3.65
C ASN A 30 -2.23 32.72 -3.29
N SER A 31 -2.39 33.93 -3.80
CA SER A 31 -3.54 34.83 -3.65
C SER A 31 -4.79 34.35 -4.42
N SER A 32 -5.08 33.05 -4.41
CA SER A 32 -6.30 32.45 -4.96
C SER A 32 -7.01 31.67 -3.86
N ASP A 33 -8.08 32.26 -3.36
CA ASP A 33 -8.96 31.85 -2.23
C ASP A 33 -9.70 30.51 -2.44
N HIS A 34 -9.00 29.45 -2.85
CA HIS A 34 -9.57 28.11 -3.00
C HIS A 34 -8.69 27.07 -2.30
N ALA A 35 -8.49 27.24 -0.98
CA ALA A 35 -8.09 26.14 -0.11
C ALA A 35 -9.19 25.08 -0.16
N ARG A 36 -9.05 24.13 -1.09
CA ARG A 36 -10.00 23.03 -1.25
C ARG A 36 -9.56 21.93 -0.30
N VAL A 37 -10.36 21.71 0.74
CA VAL A 37 -10.31 20.47 1.52
C VAL A 37 -10.66 19.33 0.59
N ARG A 38 -9.81 18.32 0.52
CA ARG A 38 -10.06 17.08 -0.23
C ARG A 38 -10.23 15.94 0.77
N THR A 39 -11.02 14.96 0.38
CA THR A 39 -11.05 13.67 1.06
C THR A 39 -10.03 12.78 0.37
N ASP A 40 -9.17 12.16 1.15
CA ASP A 40 -8.25 11.10 0.72
C ASP A 40 -8.50 9.86 1.58
N ASP A 41 -7.84 8.74 1.28
CA ASP A 41 -7.93 7.48 2.03
C ASP A 41 -9.37 7.07 2.39
N LEU A 42 -10.31 7.25 1.46
CA LEU A 42 -11.70 6.86 1.68
C LEU A 42 -11.89 5.36 1.42
N TYR A 43 -11.93 4.56 2.48
CA TYR A 43 -12.20 3.12 2.39
C TYR A 43 -13.12 2.60 3.48
N PHE A 44 -13.75 1.46 3.21
CA PHE A 44 -14.57 0.73 4.18
C PHE A 44 -14.40 -0.77 3.99
N GLY A 45 -14.68 -1.53 5.04
CA GLY A 45 -14.44 -2.96 5.03
C GLY A 45 -14.98 -3.71 6.20
N ALA A 46 -14.59 -4.98 6.27
CA ALA A 46 -14.92 -5.87 7.36
C ALA A 46 -13.76 -6.79 7.71
N TYR A 47 -13.56 -6.99 9.01
CA TYR A 47 -12.76 -8.08 9.56
C TYR A 47 -13.65 -9.28 9.90
N PHE A 48 -13.13 -10.47 9.63
CA PHE A 48 -13.76 -11.75 9.90
C PHE A 48 -12.87 -12.57 10.85
N GLY A 49 -13.37 -12.76 12.06
CA GLY A 49 -12.57 -13.23 13.19
C GLY A 49 -11.42 -12.26 13.49
N ASP A 50 -10.34 -12.81 14.02
CA ASP A 50 -9.13 -12.06 14.37
C ASP A 50 -8.05 -12.10 13.28
N ASN A 51 -8.29 -12.85 12.19
CA ASN A 51 -7.22 -13.28 11.29
C ASN A 51 -7.30 -12.70 9.88
N TRP A 52 -8.43 -12.21 9.38
CA TRP A 52 -8.46 -11.62 8.04
C TRP A 52 -9.53 -10.55 7.89
N GLY A 53 -9.36 -9.69 6.89
CA GLY A 53 -10.32 -8.66 6.52
C GLY A 53 -10.27 -8.35 5.04
N VAL A 54 -11.28 -7.61 4.61
CA VAL A 54 -11.43 -7.08 3.25
C VAL A 54 -11.78 -5.59 3.33
N ALA A 55 -11.20 -4.79 2.44
CA ALA A 55 -11.53 -3.38 2.29
C ALA A 55 -11.75 -3.02 0.81
N PHE A 56 -12.52 -1.94 0.61
CA PHE A 56 -12.86 -1.37 -0.69
C PHE A 56 -12.66 0.14 -0.63
N GLY A 57 -12.13 0.73 -1.69
CA GLY A 57 -11.89 2.18 -1.79
C GLY A 57 -10.42 2.51 -2.01
N GLU A 58 -9.95 3.57 -1.35
CA GLU A 58 -8.53 3.97 -1.29
C GLU A 58 -7.85 3.18 -0.17
N VAL A 59 -7.48 1.93 -0.46
CA VAL A 59 -7.15 0.92 0.57
C VAL A 59 -5.70 0.98 1.10
N GLY A 60 -4.92 2.01 0.73
CA GLY A 60 -3.50 2.13 1.09
C GLY A 60 -3.25 1.90 2.58
N ASP A 61 -4.02 2.58 3.43
CA ASP A 61 -3.93 2.46 4.89
C ASP A 61 -4.47 1.15 5.47
N PHE A 62 -5.35 0.45 4.76
CA PHE A 62 -5.80 -0.89 5.19
C PHE A 62 -4.69 -1.93 4.97
N GLY A 63 -4.02 -1.83 3.82
CA GLY A 63 -2.85 -2.61 3.48
C GLY A 63 -2.45 -2.42 2.03
N ASP A 64 -1.14 -2.35 1.81
CA ASP A 64 -0.53 -2.31 0.49
C ASP A 64 0.31 -3.57 0.28
N SER A 65 0.13 -4.24 -0.85
CA SER A 65 1.01 -5.31 -1.30
C SER A 65 2.51 -4.95 -1.27
N LEU A 66 2.90 -3.68 -1.34
CA LEU A 66 4.31 -3.28 -1.23
C LEU A 66 4.81 -3.20 0.22
N ASP A 67 3.94 -3.21 1.24
CA ASP A 67 4.29 -3.11 2.67
C ASP A 67 5.39 -4.08 3.11
N ALA A 68 5.39 -5.29 2.54
CA ALA A 68 6.35 -6.33 2.89
C ALA A 68 7.79 -5.91 2.57
N ILE A 69 7.99 -5.03 1.60
CA ILE A 69 9.30 -4.59 1.09
C ILE A 69 9.59 -3.11 1.34
N THR A 70 8.58 -2.28 1.62
CA THR A 70 8.73 -0.85 1.94
C THR A 70 9.10 -0.63 3.41
N ILE A 71 10.05 0.28 3.66
CA ILE A 71 10.39 0.71 5.02
C ILE A 71 9.95 2.15 5.20
N ASP A 72 8.78 2.34 5.78
CA ASP A 72 8.39 3.66 6.25
C ASP A 72 9.03 3.93 7.64
N ASN A 73 10.11 4.69 7.64
CA ASN A 73 10.79 5.15 8.86
C ASN A 73 11.10 6.65 8.84
N THR A 74 10.62 7.37 7.81
CA THR A 74 10.81 8.80 7.74
C THR A 74 9.62 9.48 8.40
N ASN A 75 9.86 10.59 9.08
CA ASN A 75 8.80 11.39 9.69
C ASN A 75 8.03 12.22 8.63
N GLU A 76 8.29 11.99 7.34
CA GLU A 76 7.73 12.74 6.21
C GLU A 76 6.70 11.91 5.43
N GLY A 77 6.42 10.66 5.85
CA GLY A 77 5.52 9.75 5.12
C GLY A 77 6.11 9.32 3.77
N LEU A 78 7.44 9.34 3.65
CA LEU A 78 8.18 8.88 2.48
C LEU A 78 9.11 7.76 2.91
N GLY A 79 8.68 6.52 2.80
CA GLY A 79 9.52 5.38 3.14
C GLY A 79 10.76 5.25 2.26
N TYR A 80 11.79 4.55 2.76
CA TYR A 80 12.80 4.01 1.86
C TYR A 80 12.12 2.98 0.97
N VAL A 81 12.27 3.15 -0.35
CA VAL A 81 11.52 2.41 -1.37
C VAL A 81 10.03 2.78 -1.41
N ASP A 82 9.66 4.03 -1.16
CA ASP A 82 8.29 4.54 -1.32
C ASP A 82 8.10 5.30 -2.65
N ASP A 83 9.19 5.79 -3.22
CA ASP A 83 9.25 6.38 -4.56
C ASP A 83 9.31 5.28 -5.63
N PHE A 84 8.35 4.35 -5.61
CA PHE A 84 8.10 3.52 -6.79
C PHE A 84 7.57 4.46 -7.87
N VAL A 85 8.09 4.33 -9.09
CA VAL A 85 7.88 5.29 -10.19
C VAL A 85 6.39 5.60 -10.45
N LYS A 86 5.45 4.75 -9.97
CA LYS A 86 4.03 5.04 -9.78
C LYS A 86 3.42 4.21 -8.62
N SER A 87 3.60 4.58 -7.36
CA SER A 87 2.76 4.02 -6.28
C SER A 87 1.29 4.34 -6.60
N LYS A 88 0.50 3.29 -6.89
CA LYS A 88 -0.94 3.44 -7.14
C LYS A 88 -1.65 3.50 -5.80
N GLU A 89 -1.75 4.70 -5.25
CA GLU A 89 -2.88 5.04 -4.40
C GLU A 89 -4.12 5.02 -5.30
N SER A 90 -4.93 3.98 -5.15
CA SER A 90 -6.11 3.80 -6.00
C SER A 90 -7.00 5.03 -5.82
N ALA A 91 -7.44 5.68 -6.90
CA ALA A 91 -8.38 6.81 -6.85
C ALA A 91 -9.83 6.39 -6.47
N GLY A 92 -9.97 5.58 -5.43
CA GLY A 92 -11.24 5.06 -4.89
C GLY A 92 -11.71 3.72 -5.47
N HIS A 93 -10.83 2.98 -6.16
CA HIS A 93 -11.17 1.80 -6.94
C HIS A 93 -10.28 0.58 -6.65
N ALA A 94 -9.93 0.34 -5.39
CA ALA A 94 -9.24 -0.88 -5.01
C ALA A 94 -10.09 -1.79 -4.15
N VAL A 95 -9.75 -3.08 -4.20
CA VAL A 95 -10.17 -4.10 -3.25
C VAL A 95 -8.92 -4.72 -2.66
N SER A 96 -8.82 -4.74 -1.33
CA SER A 96 -7.72 -5.37 -0.62
C SER A 96 -8.23 -6.48 0.29
N VAL A 97 -7.50 -7.59 0.34
CA VAL A 97 -7.68 -8.66 1.32
C VAL A 97 -6.40 -8.81 2.11
N LYS A 98 -6.51 -8.73 3.44
CA LYS A 98 -5.39 -8.85 4.37
C LYS A 98 -5.65 -9.99 5.34
N GLY A 99 -4.66 -10.85 5.54
CA GLY A 99 -4.73 -11.98 6.46
C GLY A 99 -3.49 -12.08 7.34
N SER A 100 -3.67 -12.25 8.63
CA SER A 100 -2.62 -12.47 9.63
C SER A 100 -2.84 -13.81 10.33
N PHE A 101 -1.86 -14.70 10.21
CA PHE A 101 -1.88 -16.06 10.72
C PHE A 101 -0.60 -16.34 11.51
N ASP A 102 -0.68 -16.20 12.83
CA ASP A 102 0.47 -16.32 13.74
C ASP A 102 1.60 -15.34 13.34
N LYS A 103 2.65 -15.86 12.70
CA LYS A 103 3.83 -15.09 12.27
C LYS A 103 3.77 -14.63 10.82
N LEU A 104 2.74 -15.03 10.07
CA LEU A 104 2.59 -14.75 8.65
C LEU A 104 1.51 -13.70 8.42
N THR A 105 1.84 -12.61 7.73
CA THR A 105 0.89 -11.66 7.17
C THR A 105 0.89 -11.80 5.65
N VAL A 106 -0.28 -11.80 5.03
CA VAL A 106 -0.45 -11.78 3.57
C VAL A 106 -1.41 -10.67 3.18
N ILE A 107 -1.13 -10.00 2.07
CA ILE A 107 -2.00 -8.98 1.48
C ILE A 107 -2.16 -9.29 0.00
N ALA A 108 -3.37 -9.17 -0.52
CA ALA A 108 -3.65 -9.28 -1.94
C ALA A 108 -4.61 -8.17 -2.36
N ASP A 109 -4.22 -7.43 -3.39
CA ASP A 109 -4.90 -6.23 -3.85
C ASP A 109 -5.31 -6.37 -5.31
N ALA A 110 -6.44 -5.77 -5.65
CA ALA A 110 -6.86 -5.56 -7.02
C ALA A 110 -7.19 -4.08 -7.20
N TYR A 111 -6.55 -3.44 -8.18
CA TYR A 111 -6.74 -2.04 -8.50
C TYR A 111 -7.56 -1.97 -9.79
N LEU A 112 -8.73 -1.37 -9.72
CA LEU A 112 -9.69 -1.26 -10.80
C LEU A 112 -9.66 0.16 -11.37
N ASP A 113 -10.03 0.30 -12.64
CA ASP A 113 -10.18 1.60 -13.29
C ASP A 113 -11.61 1.76 -13.83
N GLN A 114 -12.08 3.01 -13.93
CA GLN A 114 -13.37 3.31 -14.55
C GLN A 114 -13.29 3.26 -16.08
N ASP A 115 -12.12 3.51 -16.67
CA ASP A 115 -11.90 3.35 -18.10
C ASP A 115 -11.72 1.86 -18.43
N GLU A 116 -12.71 1.28 -19.13
CA GLU A 116 -12.71 -0.12 -19.56
C GLU A 116 -11.53 -0.50 -20.49
N LYS A 117 -10.75 0.49 -20.95
CA LYS A 117 -9.52 0.26 -21.74
C LYS A 117 -8.29 0.00 -20.90
N ILE A 118 -8.35 0.24 -19.60
CA ILE A 118 -7.27 0.03 -18.65
C ILE A 118 -7.54 -1.33 -17.98
N ASP A 119 -6.63 -2.29 -18.20
CA ASP A 119 -6.71 -3.62 -17.58
C ASP A 119 -6.48 -3.53 -16.08
N THR A 120 -7.12 -4.37 -15.27
CA THR A 120 -6.91 -4.45 -13.81
C THR A 120 -5.46 -4.84 -13.41
N ALA A 121 -4.94 -4.20 -12.38
CA ALA A 121 -3.67 -4.44 -11.70
C ALA A 121 -3.89 -5.28 -10.45
N PHE A 122 -2.85 -6.00 -10.05
CA PHE A 122 -2.89 -6.87 -8.89
C PHE A 122 -1.61 -6.77 -8.07
N GLY A 123 -1.77 -6.80 -6.76
CA GLY A 123 -0.70 -6.86 -5.78
C GLY A 123 -0.79 -8.14 -4.94
N LEU A 124 0.36 -8.69 -4.55
CA LEU A 124 0.44 -9.78 -3.58
C LEU A 124 1.69 -9.59 -2.71
N SER A 125 1.52 -9.78 -1.40
CA SER A 125 2.62 -9.72 -0.45
C SER A 125 2.51 -10.80 0.61
N ALA A 126 3.68 -11.17 1.14
CA ALA A 126 3.79 -12.05 2.28
C ALA A 126 4.94 -11.57 3.17
N GLN A 127 4.68 -11.47 4.47
CA GLN A 127 5.65 -11.13 5.49
C GLN A 127 5.65 -12.19 6.58
N TYR A 128 6.82 -12.68 6.98
CA TYR A 128 6.99 -13.70 7.99
C TYR A 128 7.99 -13.29 9.08
N ALA A 129 7.54 -13.27 10.32
CA ALA A 129 8.39 -13.08 11.50
C ALA A 129 9.08 -14.40 11.87
N ILE A 130 10.36 -14.54 11.53
CA ILE A 130 11.15 -15.74 11.87
C ILE A 130 11.23 -15.88 13.40
N ASN A 131 11.54 -14.77 14.06
CA ASN A 131 11.60 -14.61 15.51
C ASN A 131 11.43 -13.13 15.88
N ASP A 132 11.58 -12.79 17.16
CA ASP A 132 11.41 -11.42 17.67
C ASP A 132 12.40 -10.40 17.07
N MET A 133 13.49 -10.87 16.43
CA MET A 133 14.52 -10.02 15.85
C MET A 133 14.45 -9.93 14.33
N PHE A 134 13.99 -10.98 13.64
CA PHE A 134 14.07 -11.09 12.19
C PHE A 134 12.70 -11.25 11.53
N THR A 135 12.44 -10.40 10.55
CA THR A 135 11.28 -10.48 9.67
C THR A 135 11.72 -10.52 8.22
N VAL A 136 11.11 -11.37 7.42
CA VAL A 136 11.33 -11.42 5.97
C VAL A 136 10.04 -11.09 5.24
N GLY A 137 10.15 -10.43 4.10
CA GLY A 137 9.01 -10.06 3.27
C GLY A 137 9.30 -10.30 1.80
N ALA A 138 8.26 -10.57 1.03
CA ALA A 138 8.30 -10.54 -0.43
C ALA A 138 7.02 -9.90 -0.95
N SER A 139 7.15 -9.22 -2.07
CA SER A 139 6.04 -8.56 -2.74
C SER A 139 6.17 -8.68 -4.25
N TYR A 140 5.02 -8.70 -4.91
CA TYR A 140 4.86 -8.47 -6.33
C TYR A 140 3.64 -7.58 -6.54
N GLN A 141 3.77 -6.58 -7.40
CA GLN A 141 2.66 -5.75 -7.84
C GLN A 141 2.79 -5.46 -9.34
N ASP A 142 1.73 -5.72 -10.08
CA ASP A 142 1.53 -5.21 -11.42
C ASP A 142 0.97 -3.79 -11.28
N GLN A 143 1.66 -2.76 -11.79
CA GLN A 143 1.26 -1.36 -11.60
C GLN A 143 0.61 -0.73 -12.84
N GLU A 144 0.20 -1.52 -13.84
CA GLU A 144 -0.61 -1.09 -14.99
C GLU A 144 -0.07 0.06 -15.87
N ASN A 145 -0.10 -0.17 -17.19
CA ASN A 145 -0.48 0.79 -18.24
C ASN A 145 -0.82 0.04 -19.54
N ARG A 146 -1.69 -0.98 -19.44
CA ARG A 146 -2.06 -1.82 -20.59
C ARG A 146 -3.10 -1.12 -21.47
N ASN A 147 -2.60 -0.20 -22.31
CA ASN A 147 -3.19 0.63 -23.40
C ASN A 147 -3.53 2.08 -23.01
N LEU A 148 -2.87 3.12 -23.55
CA LEU A 148 -2.92 3.60 -24.96
C LEU A 148 -1.54 3.87 -25.61
N ALA A 149 -0.45 3.56 -24.89
CA ALA A 149 0.94 3.65 -25.38
C ALA A 149 1.85 2.47 -24.98
N GLY A 150 1.35 1.51 -24.17
CA GLY A 150 1.93 0.18 -24.00
C GLY A 150 3.15 0.09 -23.09
N ASP A 151 3.04 0.56 -21.85
CA ASP A 151 4.10 0.47 -20.84
C ASP A 151 3.72 -0.56 -19.76
N ASP A 152 4.19 -1.80 -19.86
CA ASP A 152 3.98 -2.79 -18.79
C ASP A 152 4.91 -2.47 -17.62
N TYR A 153 4.38 -2.10 -16.45
CA TYR A 153 5.16 -1.84 -15.24
C TYR A 153 4.87 -2.87 -14.16
N GLN A 154 5.90 -3.47 -13.61
CA GLN A 154 5.79 -4.37 -12.47
C GLN A 154 6.89 -4.09 -11.46
N VAL A 155 6.54 -4.26 -10.20
CA VAL A 155 7.44 -4.19 -9.07
C VAL A 155 7.48 -5.54 -8.41
N MET A 156 8.67 -6.04 -8.13
CA MET A 156 8.84 -7.20 -7.27
C MET A 156 9.98 -6.97 -6.31
N GLY A 157 9.92 -7.59 -5.14
CA GLY A 157 11.01 -7.45 -4.20
C GLY A 157 10.99 -8.45 -3.08
N ALA A 158 12.09 -8.45 -2.33
CA ALA A 158 12.24 -9.16 -1.09
C ALA A 158 12.97 -8.28 -0.07
N ALA A 159 12.58 -8.42 1.19
CA ALA A 159 13.15 -7.66 2.29
C ALA A 159 13.52 -8.57 3.44
N VAL A 160 14.58 -8.20 4.15
CA VAL A 160 14.95 -8.76 5.45
C VAL A 160 15.12 -7.60 6.41
N ARG A 161 14.40 -7.66 7.54
CA ARG A 161 14.46 -6.67 8.61
C ARG A 161 15.01 -7.33 9.86
N PHE A 162 15.90 -6.61 10.54
CA PHE A 162 16.49 -6.96 11.81
C PHE A 162 16.20 -5.84 12.82
N ASN A 163 15.63 -6.19 13.96
CA ASN A 163 15.36 -5.27 15.06
C ASN A 163 15.88 -5.86 16.38
N MET A 164 16.69 -5.09 17.11
CA MET A 164 17.20 -5.46 18.42
C MET A 164 17.39 -4.21 19.29
N ASP A 165 16.63 -4.13 20.39
CA ASP A 165 16.64 -2.99 21.31
C ASP A 165 16.48 -1.65 20.58
N ASN A 166 17.53 -0.82 20.57
CA ASN A 166 17.56 0.50 19.92
C ASN A 166 18.28 0.47 18.56
N PHE A 167 18.47 -0.72 17.98
CA PHE A 167 19.13 -0.90 16.69
C PHE A 167 18.21 -1.64 15.72
N SER A 168 18.02 -1.03 14.56
CA SER A 168 17.27 -1.60 13.45
C SER A 168 18.12 -1.53 12.18
N ALA A 169 18.09 -2.60 11.41
CA ALA A 169 18.71 -2.68 10.10
C ALA A 169 17.77 -3.41 9.15
N ALA A 170 17.81 -3.05 7.88
CA ALA A 170 17.05 -3.74 6.87
C ALA A 170 17.81 -3.74 5.55
N VAL A 171 17.51 -4.76 4.75
CA VAL A 171 18.03 -4.92 3.40
C VAL A 171 16.84 -5.26 2.52
N ASN A 172 16.63 -4.45 1.49
CA ASN A 172 15.62 -4.68 0.47
C ASN A 172 16.32 -4.96 -0.86
N TYR A 173 15.72 -5.83 -1.65
CA TYR A 173 16.01 -5.94 -3.07
C TYR A 173 14.70 -5.72 -3.80
N VAL A 174 14.70 -4.77 -4.72
CA VAL A 174 13.55 -4.38 -5.53
C VAL A 174 13.97 -4.37 -6.99
N ALA A 175 13.13 -4.94 -7.83
CA ALA A 175 13.28 -4.90 -9.27
C ALA A 175 12.02 -4.26 -9.86
N GLU A 176 12.24 -3.23 -10.67
CA GLU A 176 11.23 -2.50 -11.41
C GLU A 176 11.41 -2.82 -12.89
N GLU A 177 10.41 -3.43 -13.51
CA GLU A 177 10.46 -3.78 -14.93
C GLU A 177 9.48 -2.91 -15.70
N LEU A 178 10.00 -2.24 -16.74
CA LEU A 178 9.22 -1.48 -17.71
C LEU A 178 9.35 -2.16 -19.07
N ASN A 179 8.25 -2.60 -19.67
CA ASN A 179 8.22 -3.22 -21.00
C ASN A 179 9.16 -4.41 -21.19
N LYS A 180 9.32 -5.26 -20.16
CA LYS A 180 10.27 -6.39 -20.19
C LYS A 180 11.73 -5.98 -20.31
N ALA A 181 12.02 -4.72 -20.02
CA ALA A 181 13.37 -4.21 -19.81
C ALA A 181 13.56 -3.91 -18.32
N ASP A 182 14.58 -4.53 -17.76
CA ASP A 182 15.00 -4.35 -16.37
C ASP A 182 15.50 -2.91 -16.16
N GLN A 183 14.89 -2.17 -15.23
CA GLN A 183 15.37 -0.87 -14.77
C GLN A 183 16.03 -1.11 -13.40
N ASP A 184 17.25 -1.66 -13.39
CA ASP A 184 17.99 -1.93 -12.16
C ASP A 184 18.12 -0.65 -11.29
N THR A 185 17.31 -0.52 -10.24
CA THR A 185 17.40 0.51 -9.21
C THR A 185 17.94 -0.09 -7.92
N TRP A 186 19.24 0.07 -7.69
CA TRP A 186 19.88 -0.25 -6.41
C TRP A 186 19.61 0.90 -5.44
N SER A 187 18.83 0.67 -4.38
CA SER A 187 18.67 1.61 -3.25
C SER A 187 19.14 1.01 -1.93
#